data_AF-A0A2S1QAF9-F1
#
_entry.id   AF-A0A2S1QAF9-F1
#
_cell.length_a   1.000
_cell.length_b   1.000
_cell.length_c   1.000
_cell.angle_alpha   90.00
_cell.angle_beta   90.00
_cell.angle_gamma   90.00
#
_symmetry.space_group_name_H-M   'P 1'
#
loop_
_entity.id
_entity.type
_entity.pdbx_description
1 polymer ?
#
loop_
_entity_poly.entity_id
_entity_poly.type
_entity_poly.pdbx_seq_one_letter_code
_entity_poly.pdbx_strand_id
1 'polypeptide(L)'
;MSQIFDFLFGQYATYDTLDIVLELIAAVFTIASVVYSKQNNVLVFPTGMICTAIFVYLLLKWGLLGDMMINGYYFVMSVYGWYVWTKKVDGIAVTPITRTTRKEHLLSAIIFITSAIFVYIVYIIFDKIEHWTSYVDMITTGIFFVGMWLMAKRKIENWIYWIIGDIITVPLYFYKGLTFSSILYFALTIIAIFGYLAWKKNLDKSVVIA
;
A
#
# COMPACT_ATOMS: atom_id res chain seq x y z
N MET A 1 -3.44 -16.42 30.96
CA MET A 1 -3.55 -15.34 29.94
C MET A 1 -4.83 -15.59 29.16
N SER A 2 -5.57 -14.55 28.76
CA SER A 2 -6.86 -14.78 28.07
C SER A 2 -6.60 -15.29 26.65
N GLN A 3 -7.40 -16.23 26.15
CA GLN A 3 -7.28 -16.74 24.77
C GLN A 3 -7.28 -15.61 23.72
N ILE A 4 -7.95 -14.49 24.04
CA ILE A 4 -7.96 -13.28 23.21
C ILE A 4 -6.57 -12.61 23.22
N PHE A 5 -5.92 -12.50 24.37
CA PHE A 5 -4.58 -11.92 24.46
C PHE A 5 -3.56 -12.74 23.67
N ASP A 6 -3.60 -14.06 23.79
CA ASP A 6 -2.68 -14.96 23.08
C ASP A 6 -2.98 -14.97 21.57
N PHE A 7 -4.24 -14.83 21.15
CA PHE A 7 -4.61 -14.66 19.75
C PHE A 7 -4.10 -13.33 19.16
N LEU A 8 -4.18 -12.24 19.92
CA LEU A 8 -3.78 -10.90 19.46
C LEU A 8 -2.27 -10.69 19.47
N PHE A 9 -1.58 -11.23 20.47
CA PHE A 9 -0.17 -10.92 20.73
C PHE A 9 0.74 -12.14 20.75
N GLY A 10 0.21 -13.36 20.58
CA GLY A 10 1.00 -14.59 20.62
C GLY A 10 2.08 -14.67 19.54
N GLN A 11 1.86 -14.02 18.38
CA GLN A 11 2.88 -13.92 17.34
C GLN A 11 4.15 -13.19 17.79
N TYR A 12 4.03 -12.26 18.75
CA TYR A 12 5.16 -11.48 19.26
C TYR A 12 5.99 -12.23 20.31
N ALA A 13 5.49 -13.34 20.85
CA ALA A 13 6.22 -14.12 21.84
C ALA A 13 7.52 -14.72 21.27
N THR A 14 7.60 -14.90 19.95
CA THR A 14 8.76 -15.45 19.24
C THR A 14 9.60 -14.38 18.54
N TYR A 15 9.18 -13.11 18.58
CA TYR A 15 9.86 -12.02 17.86
C TYR A 15 10.91 -11.36 18.74
N ASP A 16 12.02 -10.96 18.12
CA ASP A 16 13.03 -10.17 18.81
C ASP A 16 12.47 -8.80 19.17
N THR A 17 12.87 -8.24 20.32
CA THR A 17 12.44 -6.88 20.73
C THR A 17 12.77 -5.83 19.67
N LEU A 18 13.88 -6.00 18.94
CA LEU A 18 14.25 -5.13 17.83
C LEU A 18 13.23 -5.19 16.68
N ASP A 19 12.73 -6.37 16.33
CA ASP A 19 11.76 -6.53 15.24
C ASP A 19 10.43 -5.84 15.60
N ILE A 20 10.00 -5.97 16.85
CA ILE A 20 8.78 -5.31 17.37
C ILE A 20 8.92 -3.79 17.31
N VAL A 21 10.07 -3.26 17.75
CA VAL A 21 10.34 -1.81 17.68
C VAL A 21 10.38 -1.33 16.24
N LEU A 22 11.01 -2.08 15.34
CA LEU A 22 11.04 -1.77 13.91
C LEU A 22 9.65 -1.79 13.29
N GLU A 23 8.82 -2.78 13.63
CA GLU A 23 7.44 -2.87 13.13
C GLU A 23 6.59 -1.69 13.60
N LEU A 24 6.69 -1.28 14.87
CA LEU A 24 6.00 -0.11 15.39
C LEU A 24 6.45 1.18 14.69
N ILE A 25 7.76 1.35 14.49
CA ILE A 25 8.29 2.49 13.74
C ILE A 25 7.73 2.46 12.31
N ALA A 26 7.80 1.32 11.62
CA ALA A 26 7.27 1.17 10.27
C ALA A 26 5.78 1.51 10.20
N ALA A 27 4.97 1.03 11.14
CA ALA A 27 3.54 1.32 11.23
C ALA A 27 3.26 2.83 11.40
N VAL A 28 4.02 3.52 12.27
CA VAL A 28 3.92 4.98 12.44
C VAL A 28 4.25 5.71 11.14
N PHE A 29 5.33 5.32 10.46
CA PHE A 29 5.70 5.90 9.16
C PHE A 29 4.68 5.55 8.06
N THR A 30 4.02 4.39 8.13
CA THR A 30 2.92 4.02 7.21
C THR A 30 1.78 5.00 7.35
N ILE A 31 1.31 5.21 8.58
CA ILE A 31 0.20 6.12 8.88
C ILE A 31 0.59 7.55 8.46
N ALA A 32 1.79 8.01 8.82
CA ALA A 32 2.30 9.32 8.42
C ALA A 32 2.31 9.48 6.89
N SER A 33 2.79 8.47 6.16
CA SER A 33 2.82 8.46 4.70
C SER A 33 1.43 8.61 4.10
N VAL A 34 0.44 7.82 4.54
CA VAL A 34 -0.93 7.90 4.02
C VAL A 34 -1.59 9.23 4.39
N VAL A 35 -1.30 9.78 5.57
CA VAL A 35 -1.76 11.12 5.95
C VAL A 35 -1.15 12.20 5.05
N TYR A 36 0.15 12.13 4.73
CA TYR A 36 0.78 13.06 3.77
C TYR A 36 0.21 12.91 2.37
N SER A 37 -0.09 11.68 1.94
CA SER A 37 -0.78 11.42 0.67
C SER A 37 -2.15 12.11 0.62
N LYS A 38 -2.95 11.96 1.69
CA LYS A 38 -4.24 12.67 1.83
C LYS A 38 -4.07 14.18 1.72
N GLN A 39 -3.02 14.74 2.31
CA GLN A 39 -2.70 16.18 2.25
C GLN A 39 -2.10 16.62 0.91
N ASN A 40 -1.87 15.69 -0.03
CA ASN A 40 -1.16 15.93 -1.29
C ASN A 40 0.24 16.53 -1.07
N ASN A 41 0.93 16.07 -0.02
CA ASN A 41 2.26 16.50 0.35
C ASN A 41 3.31 15.50 -0.17
N VAL A 42 4.41 16.01 -0.73
CA VAL A 42 5.52 15.21 -1.27
C VAL A 42 6.22 14.36 -0.21
N LEU A 43 6.07 14.70 1.07
CA LEU A 43 6.61 13.92 2.19
C LEU A 43 6.08 12.49 2.26
N VAL A 44 4.99 12.16 1.56
CA VAL A 44 4.51 10.79 1.36
C VAL A 44 5.62 9.84 0.90
N PHE A 45 6.53 10.27 0.03
CA PHE A 45 7.56 9.38 -0.51
C PHE A 45 8.71 9.13 0.46
N PRO A 46 9.36 10.14 1.06
CA PRO A 46 10.35 9.93 2.12
C PRO A 46 9.83 9.01 3.23
N THR A 47 8.63 9.28 3.76
CA THR A 47 8.05 8.45 4.83
C THR A 47 7.69 7.06 4.34
N GLY A 48 7.18 6.95 3.11
CA GLY A 48 6.85 5.68 2.48
C GLY A 48 8.08 4.80 2.30
N MET A 49 9.19 5.33 1.80
CA MET A 49 10.42 4.56 1.59
C MET A 49 11.04 4.07 2.90
N ILE A 50 11.03 4.87 3.96
CA ILE A 50 11.52 4.44 5.28
C ILE A 50 10.68 3.25 5.79
N CYS A 51 9.36 3.41 5.76
CA CYS A 51 8.43 2.37 6.17
C CYS A 51 8.61 1.08 5.36
N THR A 52 8.59 1.17 4.03
CA THR A 52 8.62 0.00 3.15
C THR A 52 9.98 -0.70 3.20
N ALA A 53 11.09 0.03 3.38
CA ALA A 53 12.40 -0.58 3.58
C ALA A 53 12.45 -1.42 4.88
N ILE A 54 11.86 -0.90 5.97
CA ILE A 54 11.76 -1.64 7.23
C ILE A 54 10.87 -2.89 7.04
N PHE A 55 9.71 -2.75 6.41
CA PHE A 55 8.83 -3.91 6.16
C PHE A 55 9.46 -4.94 5.22
N VAL A 56 10.20 -4.55 4.18
CA VAL A 56 10.93 -5.52 3.34
C VAL A 56 11.89 -6.37 4.20
N TYR A 57 12.63 -5.74 5.11
CA TYR A 57 13.52 -6.45 6.02
C TYR A 57 12.77 -7.41 6.95
N LEU A 58 11.71 -6.96 7.61
CA LEU A 58 10.93 -7.78 8.54
C LEU A 58 10.22 -8.94 7.84
N LEU A 59 9.56 -8.66 6.70
CA LEU A 59 8.78 -9.66 5.96
C LEU A 59 9.67 -10.72 5.31
N LEU A 60 10.90 -10.35 4.91
CA LEU A 60 11.90 -11.31 4.48
C LEU A 60 12.31 -12.24 5.63
N LYS A 61 12.54 -11.69 6.84
CA LYS A 61 12.86 -12.48 8.04
C LYS A 61 11.72 -13.43 8.42
N TRP A 62 10.46 -13.00 8.24
CA TRP A 62 9.27 -13.81 8.55
C TRP A 62 8.80 -14.72 7.40
N GLY A 63 9.48 -14.71 6.24
CA GLY A 63 9.14 -15.56 5.10
C GLY A 63 7.84 -15.19 4.37
N LEU A 64 7.31 -13.99 4.60
CA LEU A 64 6.08 -13.47 3.99
C LEU A 64 6.40 -12.83 2.63
N LEU A 65 6.68 -13.68 1.63
CA LEU A 65 7.16 -13.26 0.31
C LEU A 65 6.16 -12.36 -0.44
N GLY A 66 4.86 -12.61 -0.33
CA GLY A 66 3.81 -11.79 -0.96
C GLY A 66 3.86 -10.33 -0.52
N ASP A 67 3.78 -10.14 0.79
CA ASP A 67 3.78 -8.81 1.40
C ASP A 67 5.14 -8.10 1.22
N MET A 68 6.24 -8.87 1.23
CA MET A 68 7.57 -8.36 0.93
C MET A 68 7.65 -7.80 -0.49
N MET A 69 7.09 -8.50 -1.49
CA MET A 69 7.05 -8.02 -2.88
C MET A 69 6.26 -6.72 -3.01
N ILE A 70 5.12 -6.59 -2.32
CA ILE A 70 4.34 -5.34 -2.28
C ILE A 70 5.19 -4.20 -1.74
N ASN A 71 5.86 -4.39 -0.61
CA ASN A 71 6.69 -3.36 0.00
C ASN A 71 7.91 -3.00 -0.86
N GLY A 72 8.55 -3.98 -1.50
CA GLY A 72 9.64 -3.75 -2.45
C GLY A 72 9.19 -2.92 -3.66
N TYR A 73 8.03 -3.23 -4.23
CA TYR A 73 7.43 -2.44 -5.30
C TYR A 73 7.09 -1.02 -4.84
N TYR A 74 6.51 -0.86 -3.64
CA TYR A 74 6.22 0.45 -3.07
C TYR A 74 7.46 1.29 -2.88
N PHE A 75 8.59 0.70 -2.50
CA PHE A 75 9.86 1.43 -2.39
C PHE A 75 10.28 2.01 -3.76
N VAL A 76 10.34 1.17 -4.79
CA VAL A 76 10.73 1.59 -6.16
C VAL A 76 9.76 2.63 -6.70
N MET A 77 8.46 2.40 -6.54
CA MET A 77 7.43 3.35 -6.94
C MET A 77 7.43 4.63 -6.13
N SER A 78 7.88 4.60 -4.87
CA SER A 78 8.02 5.81 -4.07
C SER A 78 9.15 6.69 -4.60
N VAL A 79 10.26 6.11 -5.06
CA VAL A 79 11.32 6.86 -5.76
C VAL A 79 10.77 7.52 -7.03
N TYR A 80 10.04 6.75 -7.84
CA TYR A 80 9.41 7.26 -9.07
C TYR A 80 8.39 8.37 -8.79
N GLY A 81 7.50 8.14 -7.83
CA GLY A 81 6.48 9.10 -7.43
C GLY A 81 7.10 10.37 -6.85
N TRP A 82 8.19 10.25 -6.08
CA TRP A 82 8.93 11.39 -5.58
C TRP A 82 9.42 12.28 -6.73
N TYR A 83 10.09 11.70 -7.72
CA TYR A 83 10.53 12.41 -8.92
C TYR A 83 9.37 13.12 -9.63
N VAL A 84 8.27 12.40 -9.88
CA VAL A 84 7.07 12.94 -10.56
C VAL A 84 6.40 14.07 -9.79
N TRP A 85 6.34 13.99 -8.46
CA TRP A 85 5.68 14.98 -7.61
C TRP A 85 6.55 16.20 -7.32
N THR A 86 7.88 16.05 -7.35
CA THR A 86 8.81 17.19 -7.24
C THR A 86 8.92 18.00 -8.52
N LYS A 87 8.53 17.44 -9.66
CA LYS A 87 8.61 18.12 -10.94
C LYS A 87 7.64 19.32 -10.97
N LYS A 88 8.21 20.52 -10.96
CA LYS A 88 7.52 21.80 -11.16
C LYS A 88 8.02 22.39 -12.48
N VAL A 89 7.13 22.96 -13.28
CA VAL A 89 7.46 23.78 -14.45
C VAL A 89 6.86 25.15 -14.18
N ASP A 90 7.69 26.19 -14.25
CA ASP A 90 7.31 27.59 -14.00
C ASP A 90 6.61 27.83 -12.64
N GLY A 91 7.06 27.13 -11.59
CA GLY A 91 6.48 27.24 -10.23
C GLY A 91 5.13 26.54 -10.04
N ILE A 92 4.50 26.06 -11.12
CA ILE A 92 3.23 25.34 -11.09
C ILE A 92 3.52 23.82 -11.00
N ALA A 93 2.77 23.12 -10.15
CA ALA A 93 2.85 21.67 -10.08
C ALA A 93 2.37 21.06 -11.40
N VAL A 94 3.25 20.34 -12.10
CA VAL A 94 2.99 19.77 -13.44
C VAL A 94 1.95 18.64 -13.39
N THR A 95 1.68 18.11 -12.21
CA THR A 95 0.79 16.98 -12.00
C THR A 95 -0.37 17.40 -11.08
N PRO A 96 -1.43 18.03 -11.59
CA PRO A 96 -2.63 18.25 -10.80
C PRO A 96 -3.32 16.92 -10.47
N ILE A 97 -4.15 16.92 -9.42
CA ILE A 97 -5.03 15.78 -9.14
C ILE A 97 -6.01 15.67 -10.30
N THR A 98 -6.07 14.51 -10.95
CA THR A 98 -6.93 14.28 -12.11
C THR A 98 -7.69 12.96 -11.97
N ARG A 99 -8.70 12.76 -12.82
CA ARG A 99 -9.37 11.46 -12.97
C ARG A 99 -8.62 10.57 -13.94
N THR A 100 -8.85 9.27 -13.80
CA THR A 100 -8.27 8.25 -14.66
C THR A 100 -8.97 8.27 -16.03
N THR A 101 -8.18 8.29 -17.09
CA THR A 101 -8.68 8.24 -18.48
C THR A 101 -8.85 6.79 -18.95
N ARG A 102 -9.58 6.55 -20.05
CA ARG A 102 -9.75 5.19 -20.60
C ARG A 102 -8.43 4.48 -20.91
N LYS A 103 -7.41 5.22 -21.39
CA LYS A 103 -6.07 4.67 -21.64
C LYS A 103 -5.37 4.25 -20.34
N GLU A 104 -5.53 5.04 -19.28
CA GLU A 104 -4.97 4.73 -17.98
C GLU A 104 -5.69 3.56 -17.29
N HIS A 105 -7.00 3.38 -17.51
CA HIS A 105 -7.70 2.17 -17.08
C HIS A 105 -7.17 0.90 -17.77
N LEU A 106 -6.88 0.97 -19.07
CA LEU A 106 -6.26 -0.15 -19.79
C LEU A 106 -4.86 -0.43 -19.23
N LEU A 107 -4.06 0.62 -18.97
CA LEU A 107 -2.75 0.47 -18.35
C LEU A 107 -2.84 -0.14 -16.95
N SER A 108 -3.81 0.28 -16.13
CA SER A 108 -4.08 -0.32 -14.82
C SER A 108 -4.43 -1.80 -14.93
N ALA A 109 -5.23 -2.21 -15.92
CA ALA A 109 -5.54 -3.61 -16.16
C ALA A 109 -4.29 -4.41 -16.56
N ILE A 110 -3.41 -3.84 -17.39
CA ILE A 110 -2.13 -4.44 -17.76
C ILE A 110 -1.24 -4.61 -16.51
N ILE A 111 -1.08 -3.55 -15.70
CA ILE A 111 -0.29 -3.61 -14.45
C ILE A 111 -0.84 -4.68 -13.52
N PHE A 112 -2.16 -4.75 -13.35
CA PHE A 112 -2.82 -5.78 -12.54
C PHE A 112 -2.47 -7.19 -13.03
N ILE A 113 -2.67 -7.47 -14.32
CA ILE A 113 -2.39 -8.79 -14.90
C ILE A 113 -0.90 -9.14 -14.79
N THR A 114 -0.01 -8.21 -15.16
CA THR A 114 1.44 -8.44 -15.10
C THR A 114 1.91 -8.69 -13.66
N SER A 115 1.37 -7.95 -12.68
CA SER A 115 1.70 -8.17 -11.27
C SER A 115 1.19 -9.52 -10.76
N ALA A 116 -0.02 -9.94 -11.14
CA ALA A 116 -0.56 -11.24 -10.76
C ALA A 116 0.29 -12.39 -11.34
N ILE A 117 0.70 -12.29 -12.61
CA ILE A 117 1.61 -13.25 -13.26
C ILE A 117 2.97 -13.26 -12.55
N PHE A 118 3.52 -12.08 -12.22
CA PHE A 118 4.79 -11.96 -11.51
C PHE A 118 4.74 -12.66 -10.15
N VAL A 119 3.72 -12.37 -9.32
CA VAL A 119 3.55 -13.02 -8.01
C VAL A 119 3.35 -14.52 -8.17
N TYR A 120 2.56 -14.96 -9.16
CA TYR A 120 2.35 -16.38 -9.44
C TYR A 120 3.67 -17.10 -9.75
N ILE A 121 4.54 -16.52 -10.60
CA ILE A 121 5.86 -17.08 -10.91
C ILE A 121 6.72 -17.17 -9.66
N VAL A 122 6.77 -16.11 -8.84
CA VAL A 122 7.52 -16.13 -7.58
C VAL A 122 7.01 -17.22 -6.66
N TYR A 123 5.69 -17.36 -6.52
CA TYR A 123 5.11 -18.37 -5.65
C TYR A 123 5.37 -19.80 -6.12
N ILE A 124 5.45 -20.05 -7.44
CA ILE A 124 5.92 -21.35 -7.96
C ILE A 124 7.38 -21.59 -7.60
N ILE A 125 8.26 -20.62 -7.82
CA ILE A 125 9.71 -20.78 -7.62
C ILE A 125 10.04 -21.08 -6.15
N PHE A 126 9.30 -20.46 -5.22
CA PHE A 126 9.51 -20.60 -3.78
C PHE A 126 8.58 -21.62 -3.11
N ASP A 127 7.84 -22.42 -3.91
CA ASP A 127 6.91 -23.46 -3.44
C ASP A 127 5.91 -22.93 -2.40
N LYS A 128 5.27 -21.80 -2.71
CA LYS A 128 4.30 -21.09 -1.84
C LYS A 128 2.84 -21.24 -2.29
N ILE A 129 2.57 -22.01 -3.34
CA ILE A 129 1.19 -22.29 -3.79
C ILE A 129 0.64 -23.47 -3.00
N GLU A 130 0.33 -23.25 -1.73
CA GLU A 130 -0.18 -24.31 -0.84
C GLU A 130 -1.66 -24.10 -0.50
N HIS A 131 -2.09 -22.85 -0.35
CA HIS A 131 -3.42 -22.51 0.15
C HIS A 131 -4.18 -21.50 -0.72
N TRP A 132 -5.50 -21.48 -0.57
CA TRP A 132 -6.41 -20.54 -1.25
C TRP A 132 -6.02 -19.06 -1.01
N THR A 133 -5.44 -18.78 0.17
CA THR A 133 -4.92 -17.47 0.56
C THR A 133 -3.86 -16.95 -0.40
N SER A 134 -3.09 -17.83 -1.04
CA SER A 134 -2.05 -17.48 -2.01
C SER A 134 -2.64 -16.83 -3.27
N TYR A 135 -3.82 -17.28 -3.71
CA TYR A 135 -4.53 -16.67 -4.84
C TYR A 135 -5.12 -15.30 -4.47
N VAL A 136 -5.58 -15.15 -3.23
CA VAL A 136 -6.05 -13.85 -2.72
C VAL A 136 -4.89 -12.87 -2.60
N ASP A 137 -3.70 -13.32 -2.20
CA ASP A 137 -2.48 -12.51 -2.18
C ASP A 137 -2.12 -12.00 -3.59
N MET A 138 -2.27 -12.82 -4.63
CA MET A 138 -2.04 -12.40 -6.02
C MET A 138 -2.99 -11.27 -6.44
N ILE A 139 -4.27 -11.39 -6.08
CA ILE A 139 -5.29 -10.38 -6.40
C ILE A 139 -5.02 -9.09 -5.63
N THR A 140 -4.81 -9.17 -4.33
CA THR A 140 -4.54 -8.00 -3.47
C THR A 140 -3.26 -7.29 -3.89
N THR A 141 -2.20 -8.03 -4.22
CA THR A 141 -0.96 -7.46 -4.77
C THR A 141 -1.23 -6.65 -6.03
N GLY A 142 -2.02 -7.18 -6.95
CA GLY A 142 -2.37 -6.45 -8.18
C GLY A 142 -3.18 -5.19 -7.92
N ILE A 143 -4.13 -5.23 -6.99
CA ILE A 143 -4.90 -4.04 -6.56
C ILE A 143 -3.95 -2.98 -6.01
N PHE A 144 -3.03 -3.37 -5.13
CA PHE A 144 -2.06 -2.49 -4.50
C PHE A 144 -1.05 -1.91 -5.49
N PHE A 145 -0.62 -2.68 -6.48
CA PHE A 145 0.26 -2.20 -7.55
C PHE A 145 -0.41 -1.11 -8.37
N VAL A 146 -1.66 -1.33 -8.78
CA VAL A 146 -2.46 -0.34 -9.50
C VAL A 146 -2.71 0.90 -8.63
N GLY A 147 -3.07 0.71 -7.35
CA GLY A 147 -3.28 1.80 -6.41
C GLY A 147 -2.05 2.70 -6.28
N MET A 148 -0.87 2.11 -6.11
CA MET A 148 0.38 2.86 -5.99
C MET A 148 0.78 3.55 -7.31
N TRP A 149 0.59 2.90 -8.46
CA TRP A 149 0.81 3.51 -9.76
C TRP A 149 -0.06 4.76 -9.98
N LEU A 150 -1.36 4.64 -9.69
CA LEU A 150 -2.30 5.74 -9.79
C LEU A 150 -1.99 6.86 -8.78
N MET A 151 -1.54 6.51 -7.57
CA MET A 151 -1.11 7.48 -6.57
C MET A 151 0.12 8.27 -7.06
N ALA A 152 1.14 7.59 -7.59
CA ALA A 152 2.32 8.24 -8.17
C ALA A 152 1.95 9.22 -9.31
N LYS A 153 0.88 8.93 -10.06
CA LYS A 153 0.33 9.79 -11.12
C LYS A 153 -0.71 10.81 -10.65
N ARG A 154 -0.98 10.93 -9.34
CA ARG A 154 -2.00 11.81 -8.75
C ARG A 154 -3.41 11.60 -9.31
N LYS A 155 -3.79 10.33 -9.49
CA LYS A 155 -5.15 9.95 -9.90
C LYS A 155 -6.02 9.67 -8.70
N ILE A 156 -7.19 10.29 -8.62
CA ILE A 156 -8.08 10.15 -7.46
C ILE A 156 -8.56 8.71 -7.24
N GLU A 157 -8.66 7.92 -8.31
CA GLU A 157 -9.09 6.53 -8.26
C GLU A 157 -8.12 5.65 -7.47
N ASN A 158 -6.89 6.11 -7.21
CA ASN A 158 -5.95 5.40 -6.33
C ASN A 158 -6.62 5.00 -5.00
N TRP A 159 -7.37 5.92 -4.38
CA TRP A 159 -8.00 5.70 -3.08
C TRP A 159 -9.03 4.58 -3.13
N ILE A 160 -9.71 4.39 -4.26
CA ILE A 160 -10.67 3.31 -4.46
C ILE A 160 -9.94 1.96 -4.45
N TYR A 161 -8.80 1.86 -5.13
CA TYR A 161 -7.97 0.65 -5.10
C TYR A 161 -7.43 0.36 -3.69
N TRP A 162 -6.97 1.39 -2.96
CA TRP A 162 -6.56 1.22 -1.56
C TRP A 162 -7.70 0.69 -0.70
N ILE A 163 -8.89 1.30 -0.75
CA ILE A 163 -10.06 0.86 0.03
C ILE A 163 -10.45 -0.59 -0.30
N ILE A 164 -10.51 -0.95 -1.58
CA ILE A 164 -10.85 -2.33 -1.99
C ILE A 164 -9.77 -3.31 -1.52
N GLY A 165 -8.49 -2.95 -1.68
CA GLY A 165 -7.36 -3.76 -1.24
C GLY A 165 -7.41 -4.00 0.28
N ASP A 166 -7.64 -2.96 1.05
CA ASP A 166 -7.70 -3.03 2.51
C ASP A 166 -8.91 -3.86 2.98
N ILE A 167 -10.09 -3.71 2.36
CA ILE A 167 -11.29 -4.51 2.70
C ILE A 167 -11.05 -6.02 2.49
N ILE A 168 -10.26 -6.41 1.49
CA ILE A 168 -9.89 -7.81 1.25
C ILE A 168 -8.77 -8.25 2.19
N THR A 169 -7.80 -7.37 2.46
CA THR A 169 -6.58 -7.69 3.23
C THR A 169 -6.87 -7.84 4.72
N VAL A 170 -7.74 -7.00 5.29
CA VAL A 170 -8.12 -7.06 6.72
C VAL A 170 -8.59 -8.47 7.14
N PRO A 171 -9.63 -9.07 6.53
CA PRO A 171 -10.08 -10.41 6.91
C PRO A 171 -9.05 -11.49 6.59
N LEU A 172 -8.28 -11.32 5.51
CA LEU A 172 -7.21 -12.26 5.15
C LEU A 172 -6.10 -12.28 6.21
N TYR A 173 -5.70 -11.13 6.71
CA TYR A 173 -4.67 -11.02 7.75
C TYR A 173 -5.17 -11.53 9.10
N PHE A 174 -6.44 -11.30 9.44
CA PHE A 174 -7.05 -11.97 10.59
C PHE A 174 -7.02 -13.50 10.46
N TYR A 175 -7.30 -14.04 9.26
CA TYR A 175 -7.22 -15.47 9.00
C TYR A 175 -5.78 -16.01 9.09
N LYS A 176 -4.79 -15.23 8.66
CA LYS A 176 -3.36 -15.55 8.77
C LYS A 176 -2.78 -15.38 10.18
N GLY A 177 -3.56 -14.90 11.16
CA GLY A 177 -3.10 -14.59 12.52
C GLY A 177 -2.29 -13.30 12.65
N LEU A 178 -2.19 -12.50 11.58
CA LEU A 178 -1.48 -11.22 11.53
C LEU A 178 -2.36 -10.08 12.06
N THR A 179 -2.74 -10.16 13.33
CA THR A 179 -3.77 -9.26 13.89
C THR A 179 -3.33 -7.81 13.98
N PHE A 180 -2.05 -7.55 14.26
CA PHE A 180 -1.56 -6.17 14.27
C PHE A 180 -1.68 -5.51 12.90
N SER A 181 -1.26 -6.23 11.86
CA SER A 181 -1.37 -5.77 10.47
C SER A 181 -2.83 -5.58 10.08
N SER A 182 -3.75 -6.47 10.46
CA SER A 182 -5.17 -6.29 10.14
C SER A 182 -5.76 -5.01 10.78
N ILE A 183 -5.38 -4.68 12.02
CA ILE A 183 -5.77 -3.43 12.68
C ILE A 183 -5.16 -2.22 11.95
N LEU A 184 -3.89 -2.30 11.56
CA LEU A 184 -3.22 -1.24 10.80
C LEU A 184 -3.95 -0.98 9.48
N TYR A 185 -4.19 -2.02 8.67
CA TYR A 185 -4.91 -1.91 7.40
C TYR A 185 -6.33 -1.37 7.59
N PHE A 186 -7.04 -1.77 8.65
CA PHE A 186 -8.34 -1.20 8.96
C PHE A 186 -8.29 0.32 9.25
N ALA A 187 -7.28 0.76 10.00
CA ALA A 187 -7.05 2.19 10.22
C ALA A 187 -6.69 2.92 8.91
N LEU A 188 -5.89 2.29 8.04
CA LEU A 188 -5.56 2.82 6.72
C LEU A 188 -6.80 2.98 5.84
N THR A 189 -7.75 2.03 5.87
CA THR A 189 -9.03 2.15 5.14
C THR A 189 -9.78 3.43 5.54
N ILE A 190 -9.84 3.74 6.84
CA ILE A 190 -10.51 4.94 7.34
C ILE A 190 -9.82 6.20 6.79
N ILE A 191 -8.48 6.24 6.85
CA ILE A 191 -7.70 7.36 6.33
C ILE A 191 -7.89 7.47 4.80
N ALA A 192 -7.95 6.35 4.08
CA ALA A 192 -8.14 6.30 2.65
C ALA A 192 -9.50 6.88 2.22
N ILE A 193 -10.57 6.60 2.96
CA ILE A 193 -11.89 7.21 2.75
C ILE A 193 -11.79 8.75 2.88
N PHE A 194 -11.14 9.23 3.94
CA PHE A 194 -10.92 10.68 4.10
C PHE A 194 -9.98 11.27 3.04
N GLY A 195 -9.01 10.49 2.57
CA GLY A 195 -8.10 10.82 1.47
C GLY A 195 -8.87 11.06 0.17
N TYR A 196 -9.76 10.13 -0.19
CA TYR A 196 -10.64 10.24 -1.34
C TYR A 196 -11.51 11.50 -1.29
N LEU A 197 -12.16 11.76 -0.14
CA LEU A 197 -13.00 12.94 0.04
C LEU A 197 -12.19 14.25 -0.08
N ALA A 198 -10.98 14.29 0.51
CA ALA A 198 -10.11 15.45 0.42
C ALA A 198 -9.64 15.72 -1.02
N TRP A 199 -9.24 14.68 -1.74
CA TRP A 199 -8.81 14.78 -3.14
C TRP A 199 -9.96 15.16 -4.07
N LYS A 200 -11.17 14.64 -3.83
CA LYS A 200 -12.38 15.01 -4.58
C LYS A 200 -12.67 16.50 -4.44
N LYS A 201 -12.62 17.03 -3.21
CA LYS A 201 -12.81 18.46 -2.95
C LYS A 201 -11.78 19.34 -3.69
N ASN A 202 -10.53 18.89 -3.78
CA ASN A 202 -9.49 19.61 -4.51
C ASN A 202 -9.69 19.53 -6.04
N LEU A 203 -10.08 18.36 -6.55
CA LEU A 203 -10.41 18.17 -7.95
C LEU A 203 -11.54 19.10 -8.39
N ASP A 204 -12.64 19.15 -7.64
CA ASP A 204 -13.81 19.97 -7.97
C ASP A 204 -13.45 21.48 -7.95
N LYS A 205 -12.56 21.92 -7.04
CA LYS A 205 -12.04 23.31 -7.05
C LYS A 205 -11.21 23.63 -8.29
N SER A 206 -10.40 22.70 -8.77
CA SER A 206 -9.59 22.92 -9.97
C SER A 206 -10.42 23.00 -11.25
N VAL A 207 -11.57 22.32 -11.31
CA VAL A 207 -12.51 22.38 -12.45
C VAL A 207 -13.28 23.70 -12.50
N VAL A 208 -13.54 24.33 -11.35
CA VAL A 208 -14.29 25.60 -11.27
C VAL A 208 -13.43 26.82 -11.67
N ILE A 209 -12.10 26.70 -11.63
CA ILE A 209 -11.16 27.79 -11.93
C ILE A 209 -10.61 27.71 -13.38
N ALA A 210 -10.83 26.59 -14.08
CA ALA A 210 -10.41 26.35 -15.46
C ALA A 210 -11.53 26.67 -16.45
#